data_AF-A0A9W7YNQ2-F1
#
_entry.id   AF-A0A9W7YNQ2-F1
#
_cell.length_a   1.000
_cell.length_b   1.000
_cell.length_c   1.000
_cell.angle_alpha   90.00
_cell.angle_beta   90.00
_cell.angle_gamma   90.00
#
_symmetry.space_group_name_H-M   'P 1'
#
loop_
_entity.id
_entity.type
_entity.pdbx_description
1 polymer ?
#
loop_
_entity_poly.entity_id
_entity_poly.type
_entity_poly.pdbx_seq_one_letter_code
_entity_poly.pdbx_strand_id
1 'polypeptide(L)'
;MAAGKRKLAGAGLATHSTKHSRNDQTRVEADDSSNDSMLASDDSDAESDSSMHDADELKLAGENHESVTSGNIERNKARGATNAEIMALNEASLLFKSNLFKLQIDELLSETLVTAGSKVTRDLDAALKQIRDVLVAMDSTKEMTVDAATNLVRKLGKQATGHAVAIPFPDPAPAAGLALKLAFEAPEVVNVVGSYPLGMAVRTQRSFNVDVLAQMPAQMFQERDYMNYRYFYKRAFFVAMIRVQLHASALNELF
;
A
#
# COMPACT_ATOMS: atom_id res chain seq x y z
N MET A 1 69.04 29.69 47.48
CA MET A 1 70.11 30.01 46.52
C MET A 1 69.68 29.46 45.15
N ALA A 2 69.23 30.36 44.27
CA ALA A 2 69.91 30.72 43.00
C ALA A 2 69.65 29.68 41.89
N ALA A 3 68.72 29.97 40.97
CA ALA A 3 68.98 30.57 39.63
C ALA A 3 69.53 29.52 38.63
N GLY A 4 69.08 29.36 37.39
CA GLY A 4 68.14 30.08 36.56
C GLY A 4 68.54 29.92 35.08
N LYS A 5 67.54 30.02 34.17
CA LYS A 5 67.59 30.56 32.79
C LYS A 5 68.23 29.67 31.69
N ARG A 6 67.49 29.24 30.64
CA ARG A 6 66.96 29.91 29.41
C ARG A 6 67.87 29.63 28.19
N LYS A 7 67.28 29.41 27.00
CA LYS A 7 67.22 30.35 25.83
C LYS A 7 67.00 29.59 24.49
N LEU A 8 65.81 29.73 23.87
CA LEU A 8 65.43 30.36 22.56
C LEU A 8 65.87 29.57 21.29
N ALA A 9 65.21 29.62 20.13
CA ALA A 9 64.26 30.53 19.46
C ALA A 9 63.44 29.71 18.43
N GLY A 10 62.31 30.09 17.83
CA GLY A 10 61.58 31.35 17.73
C GLY A 10 61.05 31.52 16.28
N ALA A 11 59.73 31.76 16.17
CA ALA A 11 58.95 32.50 15.13
C ALA A 11 59.09 32.12 13.63
N GLY A 12 58.07 32.17 12.78
CA GLY A 12 56.71 32.70 12.86
C GLY A 12 56.31 33.38 11.52
N LEU A 13 55.02 33.26 11.15
CA LEU A 13 54.23 34.09 10.19
C LEU A 13 54.62 34.05 8.69
N ALA A 14 53.78 34.39 7.71
CA ALA A 14 52.34 34.36 7.42
C ALA A 14 52.17 35.06 6.03
N THR A 15 51.02 34.82 5.39
CA THR A 15 50.33 35.66 4.37
C THR A 15 50.66 35.55 2.85
N HIS A 16 49.65 35.00 2.14
CA HIS A 16 48.91 35.49 0.97
C HIS A 16 49.52 36.36 -0.16
N SER A 17 49.37 35.81 -1.39
CA SER A 17 48.61 36.39 -2.54
C SER A 17 49.38 36.80 -3.81
N THR A 18 48.82 36.32 -4.94
CA THR A 18 48.60 37.00 -6.24
C THR A 18 49.53 36.75 -7.47
N LYS A 19 48.90 36.13 -8.48
CA LYS A 19 48.87 36.41 -9.95
C LYS A 19 49.90 35.83 -10.94
N HIS A 20 49.28 35.20 -11.98
CA HIS A 20 49.57 35.15 -13.42
C HIS A 20 50.78 34.34 -13.93
N SER A 21 50.52 33.32 -14.77
CA SER A 21 50.38 33.46 -16.24
C SER A 21 50.51 32.09 -16.96
N ARG A 22 49.54 31.78 -17.84
CA ARG A 22 49.64 31.06 -19.15
C ARG A 22 50.22 29.63 -19.18
N ASN A 23 49.80 28.67 -19.98
CA ASN A 23 48.72 28.41 -20.94
C ASN A 23 49.01 26.96 -21.37
N ASP A 24 48.09 26.00 -21.34
CA ASP A 24 47.97 25.05 -22.45
C ASP A 24 46.60 24.34 -22.45
N GLN A 25 46.17 24.04 -23.66
CA GLN A 25 44.83 23.71 -24.12
C GLN A 25 44.58 22.19 -24.06
N THR A 26 43.36 21.78 -23.70
CA THR A 26 42.61 20.72 -24.41
C THR A 26 41.09 20.89 -24.20
N ARG A 27 40.48 21.59 -25.16
CA ARG A 27 39.18 21.39 -25.85
C ARG A 27 38.15 20.43 -25.21
N VAL A 28 37.01 21.00 -24.80
CA VAL A 28 35.72 20.31 -24.59
C VAL A 28 34.80 20.74 -25.73
N GLU A 29 34.29 19.79 -26.50
CA GLU A 29 33.28 20.02 -27.54
C GLU A 29 31.89 19.88 -26.91
N ALA A 30 31.10 20.95 -26.99
CA ALA A 30 29.66 20.95 -26.76
C ALA A 30 29.02 21.22 -28.12
N ASP A 31 28.18 20.30 -28.58
CA ASP A 31 27.46 20.44 -29.84
C ASP A 31 26.02 20.89 -29.58
N ASP A 32 25.62 21.81 -30.44
CA ASP A 32 24.40 22.62 -30.48
C ASP A 32 23.36 21.88 -31.33
N SER A 33 22.11 21.87 -30.88
CA SER A 33 20.99 21.49 -31.75
C SER A 33 19.79 22.39 -31.44
N SER A 34 19.77 23.49 -32.16
CA SER A 34 18.61 24.33 -32.41
C SER A 34 17.68 23.63 -33.42
N ASN A 35 16.40 23.47 -33.10
CA ASN A 35 15.35 23.31 -34.12
C ASN A 35 14.05 23.99 -33.65
N ASP A 36 13.75 25.11 -34.29
CA ASP A 36 12.50 25.85 -34.20
C ASP A 36 11.71 25.61 -35.51
N SER A 37 10.50 25.09 -35.40
CA SER A 37 9.50 25.22 -36.46
C SER A 37 8.09 25.07 -35.89
N MET A 38 7.38 26.19 -35.90
CA MET A 38 5.98 26.37 -35.56
C MET A 38 5.04 25.53 -36.44
N LEU A 39 4.05 24.89 -35.83
CA LEU A 39 2.74 24.62 -36.46
C LEU A 39 1.64 24.68 -35.38
N ALA A 40 0.72 25.62 -35.59
CA ALA A 40 -0.53 25.76 -34.86
C ALA A 40 -1.68 25.18 -35.71
N SER A 41 -2.56 24.42 -35.07
CA SER A 41 -3.97 24.08 -35.41
C SER A 41 -4.44 23.17 -34.27
N ASP A 42 -5.29 23.61 -33.34
CA ASP A 42 -6.70 24.00 -33.46
C ASP A 42 -7.54 22.91 -34.14
N ASP A 43 -8.05 21.97 -33.33
CA ASP A 43 -9.45 21.50 -33.37
C ASP A 43 -9.68 20.46 -32.24
N SER A 44 -10.41 20.83 -31.20
CA SER A 44 -11.01 19.84 -30.29
C SER A 44 -12.34 20.37 -29.78
N ASP A 45 -13.40 19.90 -30.42
CA ASP A 45 -14.81 20.07 -30.09
C ASP A 45 -15.08 19.90 -28.58
N ALA A 46 -15.39 21.01 -27.94
CA ALA A 46 -15.99 21.06 -26.62
C ALA A 46 -17.50 21.19 -26.79
N GLU A 47 -18.22 20.07 -26.72
CA GLU A 47 -19.68 20.07 -26.62
C GLU A 47 -20.09 20.60 -25.24
N SER A 48 -20.46 21.87 -25.26
CA SER A 48 -21.11 22.63 -24.20
C SER A 48 -22.62 22.42 -24.28
N ASP A 49 -23.21 21.64 -23.38
CA ASP A 49 -24.65 21.74 -23.11
C ASP A 49 -24.86 22.58 -21.84
N SER A 50 -25.05 23.88 -22.06
CA SER A 50 -25.65 24.77 -21.08
C SER A 50 -27.15 24.87 -21.36
N SER A 51 -27.97 24.27 -20.50
CA SER A 51 -29.38 24.65 -20.39
C SER A 51 -29.63 25.25 -19.00
N MET A 52 -29.74 26.58 -18.99
CA MET A 52 -30.28 27.38 -17.90
C MET A 52 -31.79 27.62 -18.11
N HIS A 53 -32.48 27.90 -17.00
CA HIS A 53 -33.89 28.35 -16.80
C HIS A 53 -34.86 27.20 -16.48
N ASP A 54 -35.64 27.18 -15.39
CA ASP A 54 -36.04 28.22 -14.44
C ASP A 54 -36.20 27.63 -13.04
N ALA A 55 -35.59 28.28 -12.05
CA ALA A 55 -35.93 28.09 -10.64
C ALA A 55 -36.90 29.22 -10.26
N ASP A 56 -38.20 28.97 -10.43
CA ASP A 56 -39.22 29.91 -9.98
C ASP A 56 -39.53 29.65 -8.50
N GLU A 57 -38.90 30.46 -7.65
CA GLU A 57 -39.17 30.58 -6.23
C GLU A 57 -40.44 31.44 -6.03
N LEU A 58 -41.57 30.81 -5.71
CA LEU A 58 -42.76 31.53 -5.23
C LEU A 58 -43.07 31.13 -3.78
N LYS A 59 -42.66 32.00 -2.85
CA LYS A 59 -43.28 32.14 -1.53
C LYS A 59 -44.59 32.90 -1.70
N LEU A 60 -45.70 32.34 -1.19
CA LEU A 60 -46.80 33.14 -0.66
C LEU A 60 -47.54 32.40 0.45
N ALA A 61 -47.86 33.18 1.47
CA ALA A 61 -48.44 32.82 2.75
C ALA A 61 -49.96 32.62 2.68
N GLY A 62 -50.48 31.92 3.71
CA GLY A 62 -51.73 32.28 4.38
C GLY A 62 -53.05 31.97 3.68
N GLU A 63 -53.79 31.03 4.27
CA GLU A 63 -55.17 31.18 4.79
C GLU A 63 -56.14 30.05 4.42
N ASN A 64 -56.91 29.69 5.44
CA ASN A 64 -57.87 28.61 5.51
C ASN A 64 -59.15 28.91 4.71
N HIS A 65 -59.69 27.83 4.14
CA HIS A 65 -61.11 27.41 4.18
C HIS A 65 -62.20 28.48 3.96
N GLU A 66 -62.89 28.44 2.81
CA GLU A 66 -64.30 28.03 2.74
C GLU A 66 -64.81 27.92 1.29
N SER A 67 -65.85 27.09 1.19
CA SER A 67 -66.59 26.55 0.05
C SER A 67 -67.23 27.55 -0.93
N VAL A 68 -67.47 27.12 -2.18
CA VAL A 68 -68.82 26.88 -2.77
C VAL A 68 -68.82 26.92 -4.34
N THR A 69 -69.39 25.85 -4.91
CA THR A 69 -70.07 25.62 -6.22
C THR A 69 -69.37 25.67 -7.59
N SER A 70 -69.52 24.51 -8.25
CA SER A 70 -70.02 24.27 -9.62
C SER A 70 -69.23 24.78 -10.84
N GLY A 71 -68.64 23.83 -11.56
CA GLY A 71 -68.19 24.01 -12.94
C GLY A 71 -67.39 22.83 -13.45
N ASN A 72 -68.01 22.04 -14.32
CA ASN A 72 -67.50 20.80 -14.90
C ASN A 72 -66.22 21.01 -15.74
N ILE A 73 -65.05 20.62 -15.23
CA ILE A 73 -63.87 20.27 -16.05
C ILE A 73 -63.15 19.12 -15.32
N GLU A 74 -63.46 17.88 -15.69
CA GLU A 74 -62.63 16.72 -15.39
C GLU A 74 -61.27 16.90 -16.07
N ARG A 75 -60.37 17.65 -15.42
CA ARG A 75 -58.95 17.59 -15.71
C ARG A 75 -58.50 16.22 -15.25
N ASN A 76 -58.49 15.26 -16.16
CA ASN A 76 -57.71 14.04 -16.07
C ASN A 76 -56.26 14.46 -15.82
N LYS A 77 -55.89 14.65 -14.54
CA LYS A 77 -54.53 14.88 -14.11
C LYS A 77 -53.84 13.55 -14.37
N ALA A 78 -53.21 13.45 -15.54
CA ALA A 78 -52.39 12.30 -15.91
C ALA A 78 -51.51 11.97 -14.70
N ARG A 79 -51.78 10.82 -14.07
CA ARG A 79 -50.92 10.30 -13.00
C ARG A 79 -49.56 10.16 -13.66
N GLY A 80 -48.54 10.84 -13.12
CA GLY A 80 -47.18 10.67 -13.62
C GLY A 80 -46.84 9.17 -13.63
N ALA A 81 -46.04 8.75 -14.62
CA ALA A 81 -45.65 7.35 -14.76
C ALA A 81 -45.18 6.81 -13.41
N THR A 82 -45.76 5.68 -13.00
CA THR A 82 -45.39 5.05 -11.74
C THR A 82 -43.94 4.60 -11.78
N ASN A 83 -43.25 4.56 -10.64
CA ASN A 83 -41.86 4.10 -10.58
C ASN A 83 -41.65 2.71 -11.23
N ALA A 84 -42.67 1.85 -11.16
CA ALA A 84 -42.68 0.56 -11.85
C ALA A 84 -42.75 0.68 -13.38
N GLU A 85 -43.57 1.59 -13.91
CA GLU A 85 -43.64 1.87 -15.36
C GLU A 85 -42.35 2.52 -15.87
N ILE A 86 -41.73 3.41 -15.09
CA ILE A 86 -40.43 4.03 -15.41
C ILE A 86 -39.32 2.96 -15.40
N MET A 87 -39.31 2.06 -14.41
CA MET A 87 -38.35 0.94 -14.35
C MET A 87 -38.53 -0.03 -15.52
N ALA A 88 -39.77 -0.38 -15.88
CA ALA A 88 -40.05 -1.27 -17.01
C ALA A 88 -39.65 -0.67 -18.36
N LEU A 89 -39.87 0.63 -18.56
CA LEU A 89 -39.40 1.35 -19.75
C LEU A 89 -37.87 1.39 -19.83
N ASN A 90 -37.20 1.62 -18.69
CA ASN A 90 -35.74 1.58 -18.62
C ASN A 90 -35.19 0.17 -18.86
N GLU A 91 -35.81 -0.87 -18.29
CA GLU A 91 -35.42 -2.26 -18.51
C GLU A 91 -35.61 -2.67 -19.98
N ALA A 92 -36.72 -2.29 -20.61
CA ALA A 92 -36.96 -2.49 -22.05
C ALA A 92 -35.90 -1.80 -22.93
N SER A 93 -35.51 -0.58 -22.57
CA SER A 93 -34.45 0.17 -23.27
C SER A 93 -33.06 -0.45 -23.06
N LEU A 94 -32.80 -1.00 -21.88
CA LEU A 94 -31.51 -1.57 -21.49
C LEU A 94 -31.36 -3.06 -21.83
N LEU A 95 -32.44 -3.79 -22.11
CA LEU A 95 -32.46 -5.24 -22.34
C LEU A 95 -31.44 -5.69 -23.38
N PHE A 96 -31.33 -4.99 -24.52
CA PHE A 96 -30.37 -5.32 -25.57
C PHE A 96 -28.92 -5.06 -25.14
N LYS A 97 -28.65 -3.91 -24.52
CA LYS A 97 -27.30 -3.53 -24.06
C LYS A 97 -26.84 -4.40 -22.88
N SER A 98 -27.76 -4.71 -21.98
CA SER A 98 -27.51 -5.55 -20.80
C SER A 98 -27.21 -6.99 -21.18
N ASN A 99 -27.83 -7.52 -22.24
CA ASN A 99 -27.57 -8.90 -22.68
C ASN A 99 -26.19 -9.05 -23.34
N LEU A 100 -25.79 -8.12 -24.20
CA LEU A 100 -24.44 -8.13 -24.79
C LEU A 100 -23.38 -7.90 -23.72
N PHE A 101 -23.60 -6.93 -22.83
CA PHE A 101 -22.68 -6.63 -21.73
C PHE A 101 -22.55 -7.81 -20.76
N LYS A 102 -23.65 -8.49 -20.44
CA LYS A 102 -23.63 -9.70 -19.64
C LYS A 102 -22.80 -10.79 -20.31
N LEU A 103 -22.99 -11.04 -21.61
CA LEU A 103 -22.24 -12.07 -22.33
C LEU A 103 -20.73 -11.76 -22.35
N GLN A 104 -20.36 -10.50 -22.53
CA GLN A 104 -18.97 -10.04 -22.44
C GLN A 104 -18.37 -10.23 -21.04
N ILE A 105 -19.14 -9.94 -19.98
CA ILE A 105 -18.72 -10.17 -18.59
C ILE A 105 -18.57 -11.66 -18.31
N ASP A 106 -19.54 -12.48 -18.71
CA ASP A 106 -19.52 -13.92 -18.47
C ASP A 106 -18.32 -14.56 -19.18
N GLU A 107 -18.03 -14.16 -20.43
CA GLU A 107 -16.84 -14.57 -21.17
C GLU A 107 -15.55 -14.14 -20.45
N LEU A 108 -15.45 -12.86 -20.07
CA LEU A 108 -14.28 -12.33 -19.36
C LEU A 108 -14.02 -13.06 -18.04
N LEU A 109 -15.06 -13.28 -17.23
CA LEU A 109 -14.94 -13.95 -15.94
C LEU A 109 -14.53 -15.42 -16.11
N SER A 110 -15.04 -16.10 -17.14
CA SER A 110 -14.67 -17.50 -17.41
C SER A 110 -13.19 -17.68 -17.73
N GLU A 111 -12.58 -16.68 -18.39
CA GLU A 111 -11.16 -16.71 -18.78
C GLU A 111 -10.22 -16.14 -17.71
N THR A 112 -10.73 -15.29 -16.82
CA THR A 112 -9.89 -14.54 -15.87
C THR A 112 -9.97 -15.07 -14.44
N LEU A 113 -11.11 -15.61 -14.00
CA LEU A 113 -11.26 -16.12 -12.65
C LEU A 113 -10.41 -17.37 -12.41
N VAL A 114 -9.83 -17.45 -11.22
CA VAL A 114 -9.15 -18.67 -10.79
C VAL A 114 -10.18 -19.77 -10.58
N THR A 115 -10.04 -20.86 -11.35
CA THR A 115 -10.95 -22.00 -11.27
C THR A 115 -10.83 -22.72 -9.92
N ALA A 116 -11.85 -22.57 -9.08
CA ALA A 116 -11.95 -23.28 -7.80
C ALA A 116 -12.00 -24.81 -8.03
N GLY A 117 -11.30 -25.56 -7.17
CA GLY A 117 -11.25 -27.03 -7.24
C GLY A 117 -10.39 -27.58 -8.38
N SER A 118 -9.72 -26.73 -9.15
CA SER A 118 -8.67 -27.16 -10.08
C SER A 118 -7.49 -27.79 -9.32
N LYS A 119 -6.71 -28.62 -10.01
CA LYS A 119 -5.48 -29.22 -9.44
C LYS A 119 -4.56 -28.13 -8.86
N VAL A 120 -4.40 -27.02 -9.57
CA VAL A 120 -3.56 -25.88 -9.15
C VAL A 120 -4.05 -25.28 -7.84
N THR A 121 -5.35 -24.99 -7.72
CA THR A 121 -5.92 -24.43 -6.47
C THR A 121 -5.78 -25.40 -5.30
N ARG A 122 -5.94 -26.71 -5.54
CA ARG A 122 -5.81 -27.72 -4.49
C ARG A 122 -4.35 -27.86 -4.01
N ASP A 123 -3.40 -27.81 -4.93
CA ASP A 123 -1.97 -27.90 -4.60
C ASP A 123 -1.53 -26.61 -3.86
N LEU A 124 -2.09 -25.45 -4.24
CA LEU A 124 -1.92 -24.18 -3.52
C LEU A 124 -2.50 -24.24 -2.09
N ASP A 125 -3.72 -24.75 -1.92
CA ASP A 125 -4.34 -24.91 -0.60
C ASP A 125 -3.53 -25.85 0.30
N ALA A 126 -2.95 -26.92 -0.28
CA ALA A 126 -2.05 -27.81 0.44
C ALA A 126 -0.77 -27.09 0.88
N ALA A 127 -0.16 -26.28 0.01
CA ALA A 127 1.01 -25.47 0.36
C ALA A 127 0.69 -24.42 1.44
N LEU A 128 -0.45 -23.72 1.35
CA LEU A 128 -0.90 -22.76 2.35
C LEU A 128 -1.14 -23.42 3.71
N LYS A 129 -1.66 -24.65 3.72
CA LYS A 129 -1.81 -25.44 4.94
C LYS A 129 -0.46 -25.80 5.55
N GLN A 130 0.50 -26.24 4.75
CA GLN A 130 1.86 -26.52 5.22
C GLN A 130 2.53 -25.27 5.81
N ILE A 131 2.41 -24.11 5.14
CA ILE A 131 2.91 -22.83 5.65
C ILE A 131 2.28 -22.52 7.00
N ARG A 132 0.96 -22.66 7.12
CA ARG A 132 0.23 -22.43 8.37
C ARG A 132 0.69 -23.37 9.49
N ASP A 133 0.88 -24.65 9.20
CA ASP A 133 1.32 -25.63 10.20
C ASP A 133 2.76 -25.33 10.68
N VAL A 134 3.66 -24.89 9.79
CA VAL A 134 5.01 -24.45 10.16
C VAL A 134 4.97 -23.18 11.00
N LEU A 135 4.15 -22.18 10.63
CA LEU A 135 4.03 -20.93 11.38
C LEU A 135 3.54 -21.16 12.82
N VAL A 136 2.58 -22.08 13.01
CA VAL A 136 2.03 -22.41 14.33
C VAL A 136 3.02 -23.24 15.18
N ALA A 137 3.86 -24.05 14.54
CA ALA A 137 4.85 -24.90 15.22
C ALA A 137 6.15 -24.17 15.60
N MET A 138 6.22 -22.85 15.41
CA MET A 138 7.44 -22.06 15.66
C MET A 138 7.82 -21.97 17.14
N ASP A 139 9.12 -22.01 17.42
CA ASP A 139 9.64 -21.94 18.77
C ASP A 139 9.56 -20.52 19.33
N SER A 140 9.06 -20.41 20.56
CA SER A 140 8.97 -19.15 21.30
C SER A 140 10.30 -18.78 21.94
N THR A 141 10.59 -17.49 21.99
CA THR A 141 11.82 -16.91 22.55
C THR A 141 11.51 -15.96 23.71
N LYS A 142 12.30 -16.05 24.77
CA LYS A 142 12.19 -15.18 25.96
C LYS A 142 12.42 -13.69 25.62
N GLU A 143 11.81 -12.81 26.41
CA GLU A 143 12.08 -11.36 26.41
C GLU A 143 13.58 -11.05 26.49
N MET A 144 14.06 -10.21 25.58
CA MET A 144 15.44 -9.73 25.53
C MET A 144 15.55 -8.28 25.07
N THR A 145 16.73 -7.70 25.23
CA THR A 145 17.03 -6.33 24.76
C THR A 145 17.14 -6.27 23.24
N VAL A 146 17.02 -5.08 22.67
CA VAL A 146 17.12 -4.85 21.21
C VAL A 146 18.45 -5.36 20.63
N ASP A 147 19.56 -5.14 21.35
CA ASP A 147 20.89 -5.60 20.92
C ASP A 147 21.01 -7.13 20.94
N ALA A 148 20.46 -7.77 21.98
CA ALA A 148 20.43 -9.23 22.09
C ALA A 148 19.58 -9.86 20.97
N ALA A 149 18.41 -9.28 20.69
CA ALA A 149 17.51 -9.69 19.62
C ALA A 149 18.18 -9.58 18.24
N THR A 150 18.85 -8.47 17.96
CA THR A 150 19.57 -8.25 16.70
C THR A 150 20.70 -9.26 16.51
N ASN A 151 21.42 -9.58 17.58
CA ASN A 151 22.48 -10.58 17.55
C ASN A 151 21.93 -12.01 17.38
N LEU A 152 20.80 -12.33 18.00
CA LEU A 152 20.15 -13.63 17.88
C LEU A 152 19.66 -13.88 16.44
N VAL A 153 18.92 -12.93 15.85
CA VAL A 153 18.46 -13.03 14.46
C VAL A 153 19.63 -13.17 13.50
N ARG A 154 20.72 -12.43 13.73
CA ARG A 154 21.93 -12.54 12.91
C ARG A 154 22.58 -13.91 13.00
N LYS A 155 22.64 -14.50 14.20
CA LYS A 155 23.23 -15.83 14.45
C LYS A 155 22.37 -16.93 13.85
N LEU A 156 21.08 -16.96 14.17
CA LEU A 156 20.14 -17.94 13.65
C LEU A 156 20.00 -17.82 12.13
N GLY A 157 19.95 -16.59 11.61
CA GLY A 157 19.93 -16.32 10.17
C GLY A 157 21.13 -16.91 9.44
N LYS A 158 22.36 -16.77 10.00
CA LYS A 158 23.55 -17.41 9.44
C LYS A 158 23.46 -18.93 9.42
N GLN A 159 22.87 -19.53 10.46
CA GLN A 159 22.69 -20.98 10.54
C GLN A 159 21.64 -21.49 9.54
N ALA A 160 20.54 -20.75 9.37
CA ALA A 160 19.43 -21.17 8.51
C ALA A 160 19.64 -20.85 7.01
N THR A 161 20.22 -19.69 6.68
CA THR A 161 20.30 -19.18 5.29
C THR A 161 21.73 -19.10 4.74
N GLY A 162 22.73 -19.45 5.54
CA GLY A 162 24.16 -19.24 5.22
C GLY A 162 24.61 -17.77 5.29
N HIS A 163 23.68 -16.81 5.42
CA HIS A 163 23.97 -15.37 5.44
C HIS A 163 23.38 -14.67 6.66
N ALA A 164 23.94 -13.52 7.02
CA ALA A 164 23.43 -12.73 8.13
C ALA A 164 22.08 -12.10 7.76
N VAL A 165 21.01 -12.52 8.43
CA VAL A 165 19.70 -11.87 8.34
C VAL A 165 19.69 -10.64 9.26
N ALA A 166 19.31 -9.48 8.70
CA ALA A 166 19.11 -8.24 9.44
C ALA A 166 17.63 -8.03 9.74
N ILE A 167 17.34 -7.36 10.86
CA ILE A 167 15.98 -6.95 11.21
C ILE A 167 15.64 -5.68 10.40
N PRO A 168 14.54 -5.65 9.63
CA PRO A 168 14.15 -4.48 8.84
C PRO A 168 13.47 -3.45 9.73
N PHE A 169 14.25 -2.74 10.56
CA PHE A 169 13.72 -1.67 11.40
C PHE A 169 13.21 -0.49 10.53
N PRO A 170 12.06 0.10 10.88
CA PRO A 170 11.59 1.34 10.26
C PRO A 170 12.49 2.51 10.64
N ASP A 171 12.40 3.61 9.88
CA ASP A 171 13.03 4.87 10.23
C ASP A 171 12.16 5.68 11.22
N PRO A 172 12.71 6.18 12.35
CA PRO A 172 14.10 6.03 12.81
C PRO A 172 14.37 4.64 13.38
N ALA A 173 15.60 4.14 13.26
CA ALA A 173 16.01 2.89 13.90
C ALA A 173 15.98 3.00 15.44
N PRO A 174 15.80 1.89 16.18
CA PRO A 174 15.79 1.92 17.63
C PRO A 174 17.14 2.38 18.19
N ALA A 175 17.10 3.37 19.08
CA ALA A 175 18.31 3.89 19.73
C ALA A 175 19.00 2.81 20.58
N ALA A 176 20.33 2.86 20.63
CA ALA A 176 21.13 1.99 21.49
C ALA A 176 20.71 2.19 22.97
N GLY A 177 20.35 1.10 23.65
CA GLY A 177 19.87 1.16 25.04
C GLY A 177 18.41 1.53 25.23
N LEU A 178 17.58 1.55 24.17
CA LEU A 178 16.14 1.69 24.31
C LEU A 178 15.59 0.63 25.29
N ALA A 179 14.85 1.07 26.31
CA ALA A 179 14.14 0.21 27.26
C ALA A 179 12.90 -0.44 26.61
N LEU A 180 13.13 -1.17 25.52
CA LEU A 180 12.18 -2.00 24.80
C LEU A 180 12.66 -3.44 24.91
N LYS A 181 11.77 -4.31 25.38
CA LYS A 181 11.99 -5.74 25.38
C LYS A 181 11.30 -6.34 24.17
N LEU A 182 12.05 -7.16 23.43
CA LEU A 182 11.57 -7.92 22.29
C LEU A 182 11.45 -9.37 22.71
N ALA A 183 10.32 -9.98 22.42
CA ALA A 183 10.08 -11.41 22.57
C ALA A 183 9.57 -11.92 21.22
N PHE A 184 9.61 -13.24 21.03
CA PHE A 184 8.99 -13.89 19.88
C PHE A 184 8.11 -15.02 20.41
N GLU A 185 6.92 -15.12 19.88
CA GLU A 185 5.98 -16.20 20.16
C GLU A 185 5.35 -16.60 18.83
N ALA A 186 4.90 -17.84 18.70
CA ALA A 186 4.21 -18.27 17.48
C ALA A 186 2.96 -17.40 17.23
N PRO A 187 2.58 -17.13 15.98
CA PRO A 187 1.36 -16.38 15.68
C PRO A 187 0.12 -17.06 16.30
N GLU A 188 -0.72 -16.28 16.97
CA GLU A 188 -1.94 -16.79 17.62
C GLU A 188 -2.98 -17.25 16.58
N VAL A 189 -3.07 -16.50 15.49
CA VAL A 189 -3.98 -16.77 14.38
C VAL A 189 -3.22 -16.65 13.07
N VAL A 190 -3.39 -17.65 12.21
CA VAL A 190 -2.87 -17.66 10.84
C VAL A 190 -4.02 -17.91 9.88
N ASN A 191 -4.38 -16.90 9.10
CA ASN A 191 -5.50 -16.95 8.16
C ASN A 191 -5.08 -16.46 6.78
N VAL A 192 -5.67 -17.05 5.74
CA VAL A 192 -5.55 -16.52 4.38
C VAL A 192 -6.55 -15.38 4.22
N VAL A 193 -6.10 -14.25 3.68
CA VAL A 193 -6.90 -13.03 3.50
C VAL A 193 -6.82 -12.53 2.05
N GLY A 194 -7.63 -11.53 1.71
CA GLY A 194 -7.62 -10.92 0.39
C GLY A 194 -8.58 -11.58 -0.61
N SER A 195 -8.28 -11.45 -1.90
CA SER A 195 -9.17 -11.86 -2.99
C SER A 195 -9.29 -13.38 -3.15
N TYR A 196 -8.27 -14.13 -2.74
CA TYR A 196 -8.23 -15.59 -2.86
C TYR A 196 -9.33 -16.32 -2.06
N PRO A 197 -9.45 -16.16 -0.73
CA PRO A 197 -10.50 -16.84 0.04
C PRO A 197 -11.91 -16.35 -0.32
N LEU A 198 -12.03 -15.16 -0.92
CA LEU A 198 -13.30 -14.62 -1.41
C LEU A 198 -13.70 -15.17 -2.78
N GLY A 199 -12.86 -15.97 -3.44
CA GLY A 199 -13.11 -16.47 -4.80
C GLY A 199 -13.08 -15.36 -5.87
N MET A 200 -12.52 -14.20 -5.54
CA MET A 200 -12.39 -13.05 -6.44
C MET A 200 -10.97 -12.91 -7.00
N ALA A 201 -10.13 -13.93 -6.78
CA ALA A 201 -8.79 -13.99 -7.31
C ALA A 201 -8.83 -14.12 -8.84
N VAL A 202 -8.11 -13.23 -9.52
CA VAL A 202 -8.01 -13.18 -10.97
C VAL A 202 -6.60 -13.60 -11.40
N ARG A 203 -6.52 -14.40 -12.46
CA ARG A 203 -5.27 -14.76 -13.13
C ARG A 203 -4.74 -13.54 -13.87
N THR A 204 -3.63 -12.97 -13.38
CA THR A 204 -2.92 -11.90 -14.10
C THR A 204 -1.69 -12.44 -14.81
N GLN A 205 -1.23 -11.74 -15.85
CA GLN A 205 -0.05 -12.14 -16.63
C GLN A 205 1.27 -11.98 -15.86
N ARG A 206 1.31 -11.14 -14.81
CA ARG A 206 2.55 -10.74 -14.14
C ARG A 206 2.76 -11.41 -12.79
N SER A 207 1.72 -11.48 -11.97
CA SER A 207 1.84 -12.04 -10.63
C SER A 207 0.51 -12.52 -10.08
N PHE A 208 0.57 -13.62 -9.34
CA PHE A 208 -0.53 -14.13 -8.56
C PHE A 208 -0.07 -14.20 -7.10
N ASN A 209 -0.71 -13.42 -6.23
CA ASN A 209 -0.33 -13.30 -4.84
C ASN A 209 -1.50 -13.73 -3.95
N VAL A 210 -1.17 -14.44 -2.87
CA VAL A 210 -2.11 -14.81 -1.82
C VAL A 210 -1.60 -14.21 -0.52
N ASP A 211 -2.45 -13.41 0.13
CA ASP A 211 -2.08 -12.76 1.38
C ASP A 211 -2.35 -13.69 2.56
N VAL A 212 -1.35 -13.85 3.43
CA VAL A 212 -1.46 -14.60 4.67
C VAL A 212 -1.30 -13.66 5.85
N LEU A 213 -2.32 -13.58 6.68
CA LEU A 213 -2.32 -12.85 7.93
C LEU A 213 -1.75 -13.72 9.03
N ALA A 214 -0.69 -13.24 9.69
CA ALA A 214 -0.13 -13.83 10.89
C ALA A 214 -0.29 -12.83 12.06
N GLN A 215 -1.13 -13.18 13.03
CA GLN A 215 -1.43 -12.34 14.18
C GLN A 215 -0.39 -12.54 15.28
N MET A 216 0.27 -11.46 15.71
CA MET A 216 1.14 -11.48 16.88
C MET A 216 0.30 -11.65 18.17
N PRO A 217 0.67 -12.56 19.08
CA PRO A 217 -0.04 -12.75 20.35
C PRO A 217 -0.11 -11.48 21.20
N ALA A 218 -1.25 -11.27 21.86
CA ALA A 218 -1.47 -10.10 22.71
C ALA A 218 -0.47 -10.01 23.89
N GLN A 219 0.01 -11.17 24.36
CA GLN A 219 0.95 -11.31 25.48
C GLN A 219 2.31 -10.65 25.22
N MET A 220 2.67 -10.48 23.95
CA MET A 220 3.91 -9.83 23.54
C MET A 220 3.85 -8.30 23.67
N PHE A 221 2.67 -7.71 23.86
CA PHE A 221 2.46 -6.26 23.87
C PHE A 221 2.25 -5.70 25.26
N GLN A 222 2.73 -4.47 25.44
CA GLN A 222 2.45 -3.64 26.60
C GLN A 222 1.53 -2.49 26.16
N GLU A 223 0.72 -1.97 27.08
CA GLU A 223 -0.29 -0.94 26.79
C GLU A 223 0.29 0.30 26.08
N ARG A 224 1.57 0.64 26.32
CA ARG A 224 2.24 1.82 25.74
C ARG A 224 3.01 1.55 24.45
N ASP A 225 2.90 0.36 23.86
CA ASP A 225 3.66 0.03 22.65
C ASP A 225 3.17 0.73 21.37
N TYR A 226 2.02 1.41 21.43
CA TYR A 226 1.59 2.31 20.36
C TYR A 226 2.43 3.60 20.27
N MET A 227 3.16 3.96 21.33
CA MET A 227 4.02 5.15 21.35
C MET A 227 5.41 4.86 20.80
N ASN A 228 6.07 5.88 20.23
CA ASN A 228 7.50 5.90 19.91
C ASN A 228 7.99 4.69 19.08
N TYR A 229 7.21 4.28 18.07
CA TYR A 229 7.53 3.16 17.17
C TYR A 229 7.75 1.79 17.83
N ARG A 230 7.43 1.62 19.12
CA ARG A 230 7.68 0.37 19.87
C ARG A 230 7.00 -0.84 19.21
N TYR A 231 5.74 -0.70 18.80
CA TYR A 231 5.02 -1.71 18.02
C TYR A 231 5.73 -2.07 16.72
N PHE A 232 6.19 -1.08 15.96
CA PHE A 232 6.83 -1.33 14.67
C PHE A 232 8.18 -2.04 14.83
N TYR A 233 8.95 -1.74 15.88
CA TYR A 233 10.17 -2.50 16.20
C TYR A 233 9.87 -3.94 16.59
N LYS A 234 8.81 -4.18 17.40
CA LYS A 234 8.33 -5.54 17.71
C LYS A 234 7.90 -6.29 16.45
N ARG A 235 7.14 -5.64 15.57
CA ARG A 235 6.71 -6.21 14.28
C ARG A 235 7.90 -6.52 13.36
N ALA A 236 8.87 -5.62 13.26
CA ALA A 236 10.07 -5.84 12.46
C ALA A 236 10.87 -7.05 12.95
N PHE A 237 11.04 -7.17 14.27
CA PHE A 237 11.68 -8.33 14.89
C PHE A 237 10.89 -9.62 14.64
N PHE A 238 9.57 -9.58 14.78
CA PHE A 238 8.68 -10.71 14.53
C PHE A 238 8.81 -11.24 13.10
N VAL A 239 8.76 -10.35 12.11
CA VAL A 239 8.93 -10.72 10.69
C VAL A 239 10.32 -11.31 10.42
N ALA A 240 11.37 -10.76 11.03
CA ALA A 240 12.72 -11.28 10.88
C ALA A 240 12.86 -12.70 11.47
N MET A 241 12.23 -12.94 12.63
CA MET A 241 12.20 -14.27 13.25
C MET A 241 11.41 -15.27 12.42
N ILE A 242 10.24 -14.90 11.90
CA ILE A 242 9.47 -15.74 10.97
C ILE A 242 10.33 -16.13 9.77
N ARG A 243 11.02 -15.16 9.15
CA ARG A 243 11.91 -15.45 8.01
C ARG A 243 12.99 -16.48 8.37
N VAL A 244 13.65 -16.31 9.50
CA VAL A 244 14.72 -17.22 9.95
C VAL A 244 14.17 -18.62 10.23
N GLN A 245 13.05 -18.73 10.94
CA GLN A 245 12.45 -20.01 11.28
C GLN A 245 11.83 -20.71 10.06
N LEU A 246 11.24 -19.97 9.12
CA LEU A 246 10.77 -20.53 7.84
C LEU A 246 11.92 -21.13 7.04
N HIS A 247 13.05 -20.43 6.96
CA HIS A 247 14.25 -20.96 6.29
C HIS A 247 14.92 -22.12 7.05
N ALA A 248 14.72 -22.23 8.36
CA ALA A 248 15.21 -23.40 9.11
C ALA A 248 14.27 -24.62 8.96
N SER A 249 13.03 -24.40 8.53
CA SER A 249 12.01 -25.43 8.40
C SER A 249 12.10 -26.18 7.07
N ALA A 250 11.41 -27.32 6.97
CA ALA A 250 11.37 -28.17 5.78
C ALA A 250 10.77 -27.52 4.51
N LEU A 251 10.31 -26.26 4.59
CA LEU A 251 9.79 -25.50 3.45
C LEU A 251 10.90 -24.95 2.54
N ASN A 252 12.17 -25.00 2.94
CA ASN A 252 13.29 -24.62 2.08
C ASN A 252 13.41 -25.47 0.80
N GLU A 253 12.78 -26.64 0.74
CA GLU A 253 12.77 -27.47 -0.48
C GLU A 253 11.59 -27.16 -1.41
N LEU A 254 10.61 -26.38 -0.95
CA LEU A 254 9.41 -26.02 -1.72
C LEU A 254 9.55 -24.67 -2.45
N PHE A 255 10.59 -23.88 -2.14
CA PHE A 255 10.84 -22.55 -2.71
C PHE A 255 12.32 -22.35 -3.10
#